data_AF-A0A9J6FFL4-F1
#
_entry.id   AF-A0A9J6FFL4-F1
#
_cell.length_a   1.000
_cell.length_b   1.000
_cell.length_c   1.000
_cell.angle_alpha   90.00
_cell.angle_beta   90.00
_cell.angle_gamma   90.00
#
_symmetry.space_group_name_H-M   'P 1'
#
loop_
_entity.id
_entity.type
_entity.pdbx_description
1 polymer ?
#
loop_
_entity_poly.entity_id
_entity_poly.type
_entity_poly.pdbx_seq_one_letter_code
_entity_poly.pdbx_strand_id
1 'polypeptide(L)'
;MLFLFLQQVRRGSYSLPDGSEFIVGLLKTSFRCRANGYFADVDNHCQVFHVCHEQPNFMGPSRFQLFSFVCGNTTMFDQLTLTCMYPEDAIPCGTAPLFYDVNSNVGDDGAYFLTDDDVERGAQHHVHESHGGYQQPPPPPPPPQRLHPLPPLPPTSTGTTTVTCATAV
;
A
#
# COMPACT_ATOMS: atom_id res chain seq x y z
N MET A 1 43.27 23.26 6.52
CA MET A 1 42.04 23.76 5.85
C MET A 1 41.64 22.68 4.86
N LEU A 2 40.65 21.86 5.24
CA LEU A 2 39.27 21.94 4.71
C LEU A 2 39.27 21.26 3.32
N PHE A 3 38.69 20.07 3.13
CA PHE A 3 37.29 19.75 3.37
C PHE A 3 37.11 18.30 3.85
N LEU A 4 36.39 18.16 4.95
CA LEU A 4 35.73 16.92 5.35
C LEU A 4 34.81 16.48 4.20
N PHE A 5 35.14 15.37 3.52
CA PHE A 5 34.15 14.64 2.74
C PHE A 5 33.18 13.97 3.71
N LEU A 6 32.24 14.75 4.26
CA LEU A 6 31.04 14.20 4.89
C LEU A 6 30.19 13.56 3.79
N GLN A 7 30.47 12.30 3.47
CA GLN A 7 29.54 11.40 2.78
C GLN A 7 28.33 11.06 3.66
N GLN A 8 27.69 12.06 4.28
CA GLN A 8 26.56 11.84 5.19
C GLN A 8 25.31 12.59 4.73
N VAL A 9 24.91 12.36 3.48
CA VAL A 9 23.51 12.53 3.07
C VAL A 9 22.89 11.15 2.80
N ARG A 10 23.06 10.24 3.76
CA ARG A 10 22.28 9.00 3.86
C ARG A 10 21.67 8.90 5.25
N ARG A 11 20.80 9.84 5.55
CA ARG A 11 19.86 9.68 6.66
C ARG A 11 18.49 10.11 6.18
N GLY A 12 17.77 9.16 5.58
CA GLY A 12 16.36 9.05 5.95
C GLY A 12 16.37 8.65 7.43
N SER A 13 16.59 9.64 8.29
CA SER A 13 16.51 9.45 9.73
C SER A 13 15.08 8.98 10.01
N TYR A 14 14.91 7.98 10.85
CA TYR A 14 13.60 7.66 11.39
C TYR A 14 13.16 8.92 12.14
N SER A 15 12.33 9.75 11.49
CA SER A 15 11.81 10.97 12.06
C SER A 15 10.46 10.63 12.66
N LEU A 16 10.51 10.05 13.86
CA LEU A 16 9.32 9.68 14.61
C LEU A 16 8.84 10.86 15.45
N PRO A 17 7.55 10.90 15.82
CA PRO A 17 7.04 11.88 16.78
C PRO A 17 7.80 11.80 18.12
N ASP A 18 7.83 12.93 18.84
CA ASP A 18 8.41 13.01 20.18
C ASP A 18 7.73 12.03 21.15
N GLY A 19 8.50 11.37 22.01
CA GLY A 19 8.02 10.35 22.95
C GLY A 19 7.78 8.96 22.36
N SER A 20 8.04 8.75 21.07
CA SER A 20 7.95 7.44 20.43
C SER A 20 8.94 6.42 21.00
N GLU A 21 10.08 6.87 21.52
CA GLU A 21 11.09 6.04 22.19
C GLU A 21 10.55 5.27 23.39
N PHE A 22 9.48 5.75 24.03
CA PHE A 22 8.86 5.06 25.17
C PHE A 22 8.10 3.80 24.74
N ILE A 23 7.63 3.76 23.49
CA ILE A 23 6.86 2.65 22.94
C ILE A 23 7.80 1.63 22.30
N VAL A 24 8.76 2.08 21.50
CA VAL A 24 9.60 1.18 20.67
C VAL A 24 10.95 0.85 21.31
N GLY A 25 11.40 1.61 22.31
CA GLY A 25 12.71 1.43 22.94
C GLY A 25 13.87 1.74 21.99
N LEU A 26 14.85 0.83 21.91
CA LEU A 26 16.01 0.98 21.03
C LEU A 26 15.68 0.58 19.59
N LEU A 27 15.50 1.58 18.72
CA LEU A 27 15.21 1.34 17.31
C LEU A 27 16.42 0.89 16.51
N LYS A 28 16.22 -0.14 15.67
CA LYS A 28 17.10 -0.49 14.56
C LYS A 28 16.74 0.35 13.33
N THR A 29 17.72 0.99 12.70
CA THR A 29 17.51 1.91 11.55
C THR A 29 18.01 1.33 10.22
N SER A 30 17.93 0.01 10.09
CA SER A 30 18.38 -0.80 8.95
C SER A 30 17.42 -0.76 7.76
N PHE A 31 16.14 -0.41 7.95
CA PHE A 31 15.12 -0.49 6.90
C PHE A 31 15.47 0.35 5.66
N ARG A 32 15.21 -0.19 4.48
CA ARG A 32 15.37 0.51 3.20
C ARG A 32 14.15 0.25 2.31
N CYS A 33 13.66 1.30 1.68
CA CYS A 33 12.61 1.21 0.67
C CYS A 33 13.04 0.33 -0.50
N ARG A 34 12.14 -0.55 -0.94
CA ARG A 34 12.32 -1.44 -2.10
C ARG A 34 11.37 -1.09 -3.24
N ALA A 35 10.18 -0.63 -2.90
CA ALA A 35 9.13 -0.19 -3.83
C ALA A 35 8.25 0.86 -3.15
N ASN A 36 7.29 1.40 -3.89
CA ASN A 36 6.20 2.19 -3.31
C ASN A 36 5.33 1.30 -2.42
N GLY A 37 4.85 1.86 -1.31
CA GLY A 37 3.91 1.19 -0.42
C GLY A 37 4.25 1.30 1.06
N TYR A 38 3.57 0.47 1.84
CA TYR A 38 3.60 0.37 3.28
C TYR A 38 4.33 -0.92 3.68
N PHE A 39 5.27 -0.81 4.60
CA PHE A 39 6.17 -1.90 4.96
C PHE A 39 6.30 -2.02 6.48
N ALA A 40 5.97 -3.20 7.01
CA ALA A 40 6.23 -3.58 8.38
C ALA A 40 7.75 -3.64 8.64
N ASP A 41 8.20 -3.01 9.73
CA ASP A 41 9.59 -3.08 10.15
C ASP A 41 9.81 -4.30 11.06
N VAL A 42 10.16 -5.42 10.45
CA VAL A 42 10.41 -6.69 11.15
C VAL A 42 11.57 -6.58 12.14
N ASP A 43 12.56 -5.73 11.85
CA ASP A 43 13.73 -5.52 12.72
C ASP A 43 13.34 -4.84 14.06
N ASN A 44 12.21 -4.13 14.06
CA ASN A 44 11.59 -3.44 15.20
C ASN A 44 10.25 -4.08 15.61
N HIS A 45 10.11 -5.40 15.43
CA HIS A 45 8.93 -6.17 15.86
C HIS A 45 7.59 -5.65 15.32
N CYS A 46 7.61 -5.02 14.13
CA CYS A 46 6.44 -4.41 13.49
C CYS A 46 5.74 -3.33 14.33
N GLN A 47 6.34 -2.87 15.43
CA GLN A 47 5.85 -1.69 16.18
C GLN A 47 6.10 -0.40 15.40
N VAL A 48 7.04 -0.43 14.46
CA VAL A 48 7.30 0.60 13.47
C VAL A 48 6.87 0.09 12.11
N PHE A 49 6.31 0.97 11.30
CA PHE A 49 6.10 0.73 9.88
C PHE A 49 6.56 1.92 9.06
N HIS A 50 6.78 1.67 7.78
CA HIS A 50 7.35 2.62 6.85
C HIS A 50 6.44 2.83 5.66
N VAL A 51 6.34 4.08 5.21
CA VAL A 51 5.73 4.42 3.93
C VAL A 51 6.84 4.88 3.00
N CYS A 52 6.95 4.21 1.87
CA CYS A 52 7.90 4.53 0.81
C CYS A 52 7.17 5.14 -0.36
N HIS A 53 7.63 6.31 -0.77
CA HIS A 53 7.12 7.01 -1.95
C HIS A 53 8.25 7.42 -2.87
N GLU A 54 8.22 6.95 -4.10
CA GLU A 54 9.20 7.22 -5.13
C GLU A 54 9.04 8.67 -5.61
N GLN A 55 10.07 9.46 -5.37
CA GLN A 55 10.18 10.82 -5.84
C GLN A 55 10.97 10.84 -7.15
N PRO A 56 10.44 11.47 -8.21
CA PRO A 56 11.19 11.66 -9.44
C PRO A 56 12.39 12.56 -9.15
N ASN A 57 13.53 12.21 -9.72
CA ASN A 57 14.76 12.97 -9.59
C ASN A 57 15.17 13.50 -10.95
N PHE A 58 15.19 14.82 -11.11
CA PHE A 58 15.42 15.48 -12.41
C PHE A 58 16.80 15.18 -13.02
N MET A 59 17.79 14.81 -12.20
CA MET A 59 19.17 14.59 -12.65
C MET A 59 19.74 13.25 -12.15
N GLY A 60 18.94 12.19 -12.07
CA GLY A 60 19.44 10.89 -11.67
C GLY A 60 18.36 9.82 -11.49
N PRO A 61 18.71 8.65 -10.94
CA PRO A 61 17.70 7.66 -10.59
C PRO A 61 16.74 8.24 -9.56
N SER A 62 15.48 7.83 -9.66
CA SER A 62 14.45 8.11 -8.66
C SER A 62 14.95 7.78 -7.26
N ARG A 63 14.42 8.48 -6.27
CA ARG A 63 14.77 8.29 -4.87
C ARG A 63 13.50 8.02 -4.09
N PHE A 64 13.55 7.09 -3.14
CA PHE A 64 12.44 6.93 -2.22
C PHE A 64 12.51 7.99 -1.12
N GLN A 65 11.41 8.68 -0.92
CA GLN A 65 11.09 9.36 0.33
C GLN A 65 10.56 8.31 1.31
N LEU A 66 11.21 8.23 2.47
CA LEU A 66 10.87 7.31 3.56
C LEU A 66 10.17 8.09 4.66
N PHE A 67 8.97 7.66 5.02
CA PHE A 67 8.26 8.09 6.21
C PHE A 67 8.19 6.92 7.19
N SER A 68 8.34 7.18 8.48
CA SER A 68 8.32 6.14 9.52
C SER A 68 7.27 6.51 10.55
N PHE A 69 6.54 5.51 11.01
CA PHE A 69 5.42 5.67 11.93
C PHE A 69 5.48 4.59 13.00
N VAL A 70 4.95 4.91 14.18
CA VAL A 70 4.85 3.98 15.31
C VAL A 70 3.39 3.61 15.49
N CYS A 71 3.12 2.32 15.65
CA CYS A 71 1.81 1.83 16.04
C CYS A 71 1.50 2.21 17.48
N GLY A 72 0.21 2.35 17.80
CA GLY A 72 -0.22 2.68 19.16
C GLY A 72 0.20 1.62 20.18
N ASN A 73 0.12 1.98 21.47
CA ASN A 73 0.50 1.06 22.55
C ASN A 73 -0.17 -0.31 22.37
N THR A 74 0.61 -1.38 22.56
CA THR A 74 0.21 -2.79 22.44
C THR A 74 -0.23 -3.27 21.04
N THR A 75 -0.03 -2.47 19.99
CA THR A 75 -0.35 -2.87 18.60
C THR A 75 0.90 -3.02 17.75
N MET A 76 0.78 -3.79 16.66
CA MET A 76 1.80 -3.97 15.65
C MET A 76 1.19 -3.80 14.26
N PHE A 77 2.03 -3.42 13.30
CA PHE A 77 1.61 -3.24 11.92
C PHE A 77 1.35 -4.59 11.27
N ASP A 78 0.10 -4.82 10.90
CA ASP A 78 -0.31 -5.95 10.09
C ASP A 78 -0.06 -5.62 8.61
N GLN A 79 0.88 -6.34 8.02
CA GLN A 79 1.24 -6.15 6.62
C GLN A 79 0.18 -6.64 5.64
N LEU A 80 -0.70 -7.56 6.04
CA LEU A 80 -1.81 -8.02 5.20
C LEU A 80 -2.81 -6.89 5.02
N THR A 81 -3.26 -6.28 6.12
CA THR A 81 -4.31 -5.25 6.10
C THR A 81 -3.80 -3.82 6.03
N LEU A 82 -2.48 -3.61 6.03
CA LEU A 82 -1.80 -2.31 6.07
C LEU A 82 -2.26 -1.39 7.22
N THR A 83 -2.59 -1.97 8.37
CA THR A 83 -3.09 -1.25 9.55
C THR A 83 -2.36 -1.69 10.81
N CYS A 84 -2.34 -0.85 11.84
CA CYS A 84 -1.93 -1.29 13.18
C CYS A 84 -3.07 -2.09 13.83
N MET A 85 -2.77 -3.30 14.29
CA MET A 85 -3.72 -4.23 14.89
C MET A 85 -3.11 -4.91 16.13
N TYR A 86 -3.96 -5.50 16.97
CA TYR A 86 -3.48 -6.29 18.09
C TYR A 86 -2.74 -7.56 17.60
N PRO A 87 -1.69 -8.02 18.30
CA PRO A 87 -0.90 -9.17 17.87
C PRO A 87 -1.71 -10.46 17.65
N GLU A 88 -2.82 -10.65 18.36
CA GLU A 88 -3.73 -11.79 18.22
C GLU A 88 -4.57 -11.76 16.93
N ASP A 89 -4.80 -10.57 16.39
CA ASP A 89 -5.61 -10.36 15.19
C ASP A 89 -4.73 -10.13 13.94
N ALA A 90 -3.46 -9.71 14.13
CA ALA A 90 -2.50 -9.48 13.06
C ALA A 90 -1.81 -10.77 12.59
N ILE A 91 -1.34 -10.79 11.34
CA ILE A 91 -0.41 -11.85 10.91
C ILE A 91 0.89 -11.75 11.74
N PRO A 92 1.61 -12.86 11.97
CA PRO A 92 2.89 -12.82 12.67
C PRO A 92 3.89 -11.88 11.99
N CYS A 93 4.54 -11.02 12.77
CA CYS A 93 5.44 -9.98 12.25
C CYS A 93 6.54 -10.56 11.33
N GLY A 94 7.09 -11.74 11.66
CA GLY A 94 8.09 -12.41 10.84
C GLY A 94 7.61 -12.84 9.45
N THR A 95 6.30 -13.00 9.28
CA THR A 95 5.65 -13.35 7.99
C THR A 95 5.27 -12.14 7.17
N ALA A 96 5.37 -10.91 7.70
CA ALA A 96 5.03 -9.69 6.98
C ALA A 96 5.63 -9.61 5.56
N PRO A 97 6.90 -9.99 5.31
CA PRO A 97 7.45 -9.93 3.94
C PRO A 97 6.72 -10.77 2.89
N LEU A 98 5.95 -11.77 3.29
CA LEU A 98 5.14 -12.61 2.40
C LEU A 98 3.91 -11.88 1.83
N PHE A 99 3.55 -10.74 2.42
CA PHE A 99 2.37 -9.94 2.07
C PHE A 99 2.75 -8.55 1.53
N TYR A 100 4.01 -8.30 1.15
CA TYR A 100 4.38 -7.02 0.56
C TYR A 100 3.75 -6.77 -0.82
N ASP A 101 3.26 -7.81 -1.47
CA ASP A 101 2.54 -7.76 -2.74
C ASP A 101 1.21 -7.01 -2.64
N VAL A 102 0.55 -6.97 -1.48
CA VAL A 102 -0.71 -6.22 -1.30
C VAL A 102 -0.52 -4.70 -1.49
N ASN A 103 0.72 -4.20 -1.41
CA ASN A 103 1.04 -2.81 -1.74
C ASN A 103 0.74 -2.45 -3.19
N SER A 104 0.70 -3.44 -4.10
CA SER A 104 0.35 -3.20 -5.50
C SER A 104 -1.12 -2.78 -5.69
N ASN A 105 -1.98 -3.09 -4.71
CA ASN A 105 -3.39 -2.69 -4.71
C ASN A 105 -3.58 -1.22 -4.27
N VAL A 106 -2.58 -0.62 -3.64
CA VAL A 106 -2.68 0.74 -3.09
C VAL A 106 -2.66 1.77 -4.20
N GLY A 107 -3.75 2.54 -4.31
CA GLY A 107 -3.88 3.60 -5.32
C GLY A 107 -4.37 3.12 -6.68
N ASP A 108 -4.72 1.84 -6.82
CA ASP A 108 -5.44 1.32 -7.97
C ASP A 108 -6.95 1.39 -7.72
N ASP A 109 -7.65 2.24 -8.48
CA ASP A 109 -9.10 2.45 -8.38
C ASP A 109 -9.93 1.21 -8.77
N GLY A 110 -9.33 0.23 -9.46
CA GLY A 110 -9.96 -1.01 -9.89
C GLY A 110 -9.62 -2.22 -9.02
N ALA A 111 -8.61 -2.12 -8.14
CA ALA A 111 -8.21 -3.19 -7.26
C ALA A 111 -9.07 -3.25 -5.99
N TYR A 112 -9.32 -4.46 -5.50
CA TYR A 112 -9.74 -4.63 -4.12
C TYR A 112 -8.54 -4.42 -3.21
N PHE A 113 -8.80 -3.89 -2.01
CA PHE A 113 -7.76 -3.72 -1.01
C PHE A 113 -7.14 -5.08 -0.61
N LEU A 114 -7.99 -6.08 -0.42
CA LEU A 114 -7.64 -7.49 -0.24
C LEU A 114 -8.56 -8.37 -1.08
N THR A 115 -8.01 -9.45 -1.62
CA THR A 115 -8.75 -10.51 -2.30
C THR A 115 -9.03 -11.67 -1.36
N ASP A 116 -9.95 -12.56 -1.74
CA ASP A 116 -10.24 -13.78 -0.96
C ASP A 116 -8.99 -14.65 -0.80
N ASP A 117 -8.14 -14.72 -1.83
CA ASP A 117 -6.86 -15.43 -1.80
C ASP A 117 -5.89 -14.82 -0.76
N ASP A 118 -5.86 -13.49 -0.63
CA ASP A 118 -5.03 -12.81 0.37
C ASP A 118 -5.49 -13.14 1.79
N VAL A 119 -6.81 -13.17 2.01
CA VAL A 119 -7.42 -13.53 3.30
C VAL A 119 -7.11 -14.97 3.65
N GLU A 120 -7.22 -15.90 2.69
CA GLU A 120 -6.92 -17.32 2.92
C GLU A 120 -5.43 -17.55 3.23
N ARG A 121 -4.51 -16.85 2.53
CA ARG A 121 -3.08 -16.86 2.87
C ARG A 121 -2.85 -16.33 4.28
N GLY A 122 -3.50 -15.23 4.65
CA GLY A 122 -3.47 -14.68 6.00
C GLY A 122 -3.89 -15.71 7.05
N ALA A 123 -5.03 -16.38 6.83
CA ALA A 123 -5.59 -17.39 7.72
C ALA A 123 -4.62 -18.55 8.02
N GLN A 124 -3.79 -18.94 7.04
CA GLN A 124 -2.77 -19.98 7.23
C GLN A 124 -1.64 -19.55 8.18
N HIS A 125 -1.40 -18.24 8.29
CA HIS A 125 -0.35 -17.65 9.11
C HIS A 125 -0.85 -17.16 10.47
N HIS A 126 -2.16 -16.96 10.64
CA HIS A 126 -2.78 -16.84 11.96
C HIS A 126 -2.78 -18.22 12.65
N VAL A 127 -1.63 -18.61 13.18
CA VAL A 127 -1.51 -19.81 14.03
C VAL A 127 -2.18 -19.46 15.35
N HIS A 128 -3.50 -19.56 15.41
CA HIS A 128 -4.19 -19.60 16.68
C HIS A 128 -3.87 -20.96 17.30
N GLU A 129 -3.13 -20.93 18.41
CA GLU A 129 -3.16 -22.01 19.37
C GLU A 129 -4.64 -22.30 19.68
N SER A 130 -5.05 -23.52 19.35
CA SER A 130 -6.42 -23.96 19.19
C SER A 130 -7.34 -23.70 20.40
N HIS A 131 -8.01 -22.55 20.49
CA HIS A 131 -9.15 -22.39 21.40
C HIS A 131 -10.23 -21.44 20.84
N GLY A 132 -11.22 -22.02 20.16
CA GLY A 132 -12.54 -21.40 20.00
C GLY A 132 -12.88 -21.04 18.56
N GLY A 133 -13.73 -21.87 17.94
CA GLY A 133 -14.29 -21.58 16.63
C GLY A 133 -15.18 -20.34 16.67
N TYR A 134 -14.64 -19.21 16.20
CA TYR A 134 -15.46 -18.16 15.65
C TYR A 134 -15.98 -18.64 14.29
N GLN A 135 -17.29 -18.90 14.18
CA GLN A 135 -17.92 -18.93 12.86
C GLN A 135 -17.83 -17.52 12.28
N GLN A 136 -17.07 -17.35 11.20
CA GLN A 136 -17.11 -16.11 10.43
C GLN A 136 -18.56 -15.81 10.04
N PRO A 137 -19.04 -14.56 10.22
CA PRO A 137 -20.29 -14.14 9.64
C PRO A 137 -20.24 -14.32 8.10
N PRO A 138 -21.39 -14.49 7.43
CA PRO A 138 -21.41 -14.62 5.98
C PRO A 138 -20.68 -13.43 5.33
N PRO A 139 -19.93 -13.66 4.24
CA PRO A 139 -19.20 -12.60 3.56
C PRO A 139 -20.17 -11.47 3.18
N PRO A 140 -19.75 -10.20 3.30
CA PRO A 140 -20.56 -9.08 2.85
C PRO A 140 -20.85 -9.24 1.34
N PRO A 141 -22.00 -8.75 0.85
CA PRO A 141 -22.28 -8.76 -0.57
C PRO A 141 -21.15 -8.05 -1.33
N PRO A 142 -20.81 -8.52 -2.55
CA PRO A 142 -19.76 -7.89 -3.34
C PRO A 142 -20.09 -6.40 -3.51
N PRO A 143 -19.10 -5.50 -3.37
CA PRO A 143 -19.35 -4.09 -3.58
C PRO A 143 -19.91 -3.88 -5.00
N PRO A 144 -20.83 -2.92 -5.17
CA PRO A 144 -21.38 -2.64 -6.49
C PRO A 144 -20.24 -2.38 -7.46
N GLN A 145 -20.19 -3.15 -8.56
CA GLN A 145 -19.19 -2.92 -9.60
C GLN A 145 -19.33 -1.47 -10.06
N ARG A 146 -18.25 -0.70 -9.93
CA ARG A 146 -18.20 0.67 -10.44
C ARG A 146 -18.49 0.58 -11.93
N LEU A 147 -19.63 1.14 -12.37
CA LEU A 147 -19.95 1.26 -13.78
C LEU A 147 -18.79 1.97 -14.47
N HIS A 148 -18.01 1.23 -15.25
CA HIS A 148 -16.97 1.83 -16.08
C HIS A 148 -17.65 2.87 -16.99
N PRO A 149 -17.10 4.08 -17.14
CA PRO A 149 -17.63 5.07 -18.06
C PRO A 149 -17.77 4.44 -19.46
N LEU A 150 -18.96 4.56 -20.04
CA LEU A 150 -19.18 4.10 -21.41
C LEU A 150 -18.17 4.78 -22.34
N PRO A 151 -17.61 4.05 -23.32
CA PRO A 151 -16.72 4.66 -24.31
C PRO A 151 -17.44 5.83 -25.01
N PRO A 152 -16.70 6.90 -25.38
CA PRO A 152 -17.30 8.05 -26.04
C PRO A 152 -18.01 7.62 -27.32
N LEU A 153 -19.22 8.12 -27.51
CA LEU A 153 -20.01 7.88 -28.71
C LEU A 153 -19.23 8.32 -29.96
N PRO A 154 -19.25 7.55 -31.05
CA PRO A 154 -18.60 7.95 -32.29
C PRO A 154 -19.24 9.25 -32.83
N PRO A 155 -18.45 10.14 -33.47
CA PRO A 155 -18.97 11.38 -34.02
C PRO A 155 -20.04 11.08 -35.08
N THR A 156 -21.24 11.61 -34.87
CA THR A 156 -22.33 11.59 -35.85
C THR A 156 -21.86 12.28 -37.13
N SER A 157 -21.77 11.51 -38.22
CA SER A 157 -21.56 12.06 -39.56
C SER A 157 -22.79 12.89 -39.95
N THR A 158 -22.66 14.21 -39.95
CA THR A 158 -23.63 15.09 -40.61
C THR A 158 -23.53 14.85 -42.11
N GLY A 159 -24.43 14.04 -42.65
CA GLY A 159 -24.61 13.88 -44.08
C GLY A 159 -25.14 15.17 -44.68
N THR A 160 -24.30 15.89 -45.41
CA THR A 160 -24.71 17.00 -46.27
C THR A 160 -25.45 16.43 -47.48
N THR A 161 -26.77 16.37 -47.42
CA THR A 161 -27.59 16.04 -48.59
C THR A 161 -27.55 17.23 -49.56
N THR A 162 -26.74 17.13 -50.60
CA THR A 162 -26.78 18.04 -51.74
C THR A 162 -27.99 17.68 -52.61
N VAL A 163 -29.01 18.54 -52.63
CA VAL A 163 -30.14 18.40 -53.55
C VAL A 163 -29.67 18.84 -54.94
N THR A 164 -29.49 17.89 -55.85
CA THR A 164 -29.27 18.19 -57.28
C THR A 164 -30.64 18.27 -57.97
N CYS A 165 -31.04 19.45 -58.43
CA CYS A 165 -32.21 19.60 -59.30
C CYS A 165 -31.89 19.04 -60.69
N ALA A 166 -32.53 17.95 -61.09
CA ALA A 166 -32.55 17.48 -62.47
C ALA A 166 -33.68 18.18 -63.24
N THR A 167 -33.33 18.95 -64.26
CA THR A 167 -34.24 19.43 -65.30
C THR A 167 -34.65 18.26 -66.20
N ALA A 168 -35.95 17.97 -66.25
CA ALA A 168 -36.54 17.06 -67.23
C ALA A 168 -36.69 17.78 -68.58
N VAL A 169 -36.36 17.04 -69.65
CA VAL A 169 -36.53 17.41 -71.07
C VAL A 169 -37.99 17.27 -71.47
#